data_AF-A0A522F5V6-F1
#
_entry.id   AF-A0A522F5V6-F1
#
_cell.length_a   1.000
_cell.length_b   1.000
_cell.length_c   1.000
_cell.angle_alpha   90.00
_cell.angle_beta   90.00
_cell.angle_gamma   90.00
#
_symmetry.space_group_name_H-M   'P 1'
#
loop_
_entity.id
_entity.type
_entity.pdbx_description
1 polymer ?
#
loop_
_entity_poly.entity_id
_entity_poly.type
_entity_poly.pdbx_seq_one_letter_code
_entity_poly.pdbx_strand_id
1 'polypeptide(L)'
;MENINIILKGMTRKQKRAITLYTTNGYNGTEAFIEAGYSRRSATKIACAMLQKPSVLKYLEYIEKENAERNKVTRDYFVVKLKEIIEDKKSKANEKIGGLALLAKVTGHIKEAPADTRNTVILNQIGLNDDNNDKEVIEIDT
;
A
#
# COMPACT_ATOMS: atom_id res chain seq x y z
N MET A 1 -7.94 -1.61 -27.11
CA MET A 1 -7.08 -2.29 -26.11
C MET A 1 -5.97 -2.96 -26.86
N GLU A 2 -4.71 -2.68 -26.52
CA GLU A 2 -3.57 -3.36 -27.11
C GLU A 2 -3.73 -4.88 -26.94
N ASN A 3 -3.39 -5.67 -27.95
CA ASN A 3 -3.71 -7.09 -27.97
C ASN A 3 -2.88 -7.81 -26.89
N ILE A 4 -3.47 -8.11 -25.74
CA ILE A 4 -2.84 -8.74 -24.56
C ILE A 4 -2.04 -9.99 -24.94
N ASN A 5 -2.50 -10.71 -25.96
CA ASN A 5 -1.80 -11.87 -26.52
C ASN A 5 -0.37 -11.55 -26.99
N ILE A 6 -0.12 -10.35 -27.51
CA ILE A 6 1.22 -9.89 -27.93
C ILE A 6 2.12 -9.69 -26.71
N ILE A 7 1.60 -9.03 -25.66
CA ILE A 7 2.32 -8.80 -24.40
C ILE A 7 2.65 -10.13 -23.72
N LEU A 8 1.66 -11.04 -23.65
CA LEU A 8 1.81 -12.36 -23.08
C LEU A 8 2.76 -13.26 -23.86
N LYS A 9 2.87 -13.10 -25.19
CA LYS A 9 3.82 -13.87 -26.02
C LYS A 9 5.27 -13.45 -25.76
N GLY A 10 5.50 -12.20 -25.37
CA GLY A 10 6.81 -11.69 -24.98
C GLY A 10 7.27 -12.07 -23.55
N MET A 11 6.40 -12.70 -22.76
CA MET A 11 6.70 -13.05 -21.37
C MET A 11 6.78 -14.56 -21.13
N THR A 12 7.80 -14.97 -20.38
CA THR A 12 7.95 -16.38 -19.98
C THR A 12 6.93 -16.77 -18.91
N ARG A 13 6.64 -18.08 -18.77
CA ARG A 13 5.73 -18.59 -17.73
C ARG A 13 6.16 -18.16 -16.33
N LYS A 14 7.46 -18.15 -16.05
CA LYS A 14 8.02 -17.74 -14.75
C LYS A 14 7.77 -16.26 -14.46
N GLN A 15 7.89 -15.40 -15.46
CA GLN A 15 7.61 -13.97 -15.33
C GLN A 15 6.12 -13.71 -15.06
N LYS A 16 5.23 -14.39 -15.81
CA LYS A 16 3.78 -14.30 -15.59
C LYS A 16 3.42 -14.71 -14.17
N ARG A 17 3.96 -15.84 -13.69
CA ARG A 17 3.75 -16.32 -12.32
C ARG A 17 4.22 -15.30 -11.28
N ALA A 18 5.40 -14.71 -11.46
CA ALA A 18 5.91 -13.68 -10.55
C ALA A 18 5.00 -12.46 -10.47
N ILE A 19 4.47 -12.01 -11.59
CA ILE A 19 3.60 -10.84 -11.63
C ILE A 19 2.22 -11.14 -11.03
N THR A 20 1.66 -12.33 -11.28
CA THR A 20 0.43 -12.76 -10.59
C THR A 20 0.62 -12.79 -9.08
N LEU A 21 1.71 -13.39 -8.59
CA LEU A 21 2.03 -13.45 -7.15
C LEU A 21 2.21 -12.05 -6.54
N TYR A 22 2.82 -11.14 -7.30
CA TYR A 22 2.99 -9.74 -6.90
C TYR A 22 1.64 -9.03 -6.67
N THR A 23 0.64 -9.30 -7.51
CA THR A 23 -0.70 -8.71 -7.31
C THR A 23 -1.48 -9.32 -6.14
N THR A 24 -1.17 -10.56 -5.75
CA THR A 24 -1.90 -11.27 -4.67
C THR A 24 -1.24 -11.12 -3.30
N ASN A 25 0.06 -10.83 -3.23
CA ASN A 25 0.82 -10.74 -1.97
C ASN A 25 0.93 -9.31 -1.41
N GLY A 26 0.07 -8.38 -1.85
CA GLY A 26 0.11 -6.99 -1.40
C GLY A 26 1.26 -6.18 -2.02
N TYR A 27 1.66 -6.50 -3.26
CA TYR A 27 2.69 -5.77 -4.02
C TYR A 27 4.10 -5.87 -3.41
N ASN A 28 4.44 -7.03 -2.82
CA ASN A 28 5.82 -7.33 -2.42
C ASN A 28 6.58 -8.03 -3.55
N GLY A 29 7.38 -7.25 -4.30
CA GLY A 29 8.12 -7.75 -5.46
C GLY A 29 9.19 -8.79 -5.11
N THR A 30 9.88 -8.65 -3.99
CA THR A 30 10.95 -9.59 -3.62
C THR A 30 10.38 -10.97 -3.31
N GLU A 31 9.33 -11.02 -2.47
CA GLU A 31 8.68 -12.28 -2.09
C GLU A 31 8.02 -12.96 -3.29
N ALA A 32 7.30 -12.20 -4.12
CA ALA A 32 6.62 -12.74 -5.30
C ALA A 32 7.61 -13.42 -6.27
N PHE A 33 8.79 -12.83 -6.45
CA PHE A 33 9.81 -13.39 -7.34
C PHE A 33 10.51 -14.59 -6.71
N ILE A 34 10.75 -14.60 -5.39
CA ILE A 34 11.27 -15.79 -4.69
C ILE A 34 10.29 -16.95 -4.86
N GLU A 35 9.01 -16.72 -4.61
CA GLU A 35 7.96 -17.73 -4.71
C GLU A 35 7.76 -18.21 -6.15
N ALA A 36 7.90 -17.31 -7.14
CA ALA A 36 7.94 -17.67 -8.55
C ALA A 36 9.16 -18.51 -8.96
N GLY A 37 10.12 -18.71 -8.06
CA GLY A 37 11.29 -19.58 -8.21
C GLY A 37 12.56 -18.83 -8.63
N TYR A 38 12.62 -17.50 -8.50
CA TYR A 38 13.88 -16.76 -8.64
C TYR A 38 14.74 -16.95 -7.38
N SER A 39 16.07 -16.90 -7.54
CA SER A 39 16.95 -17.06 -6.38
C SER A 39 16.83 -15.85 -5.46
N ARG A 40 16.86 -16.08 -4.14
CA ARG A 40 16.76 -15.00 -3.14
C ARG A 40 17.78 -13.88 -3.38
N ARG A 41 19.01 -14.23 -3.78
CA ARG A 41 20.10 -13.28 -4.07
C ARG A 41 19.80 -12.32 -5.23
N SER A 42 18.95 -12.73 -6.17
CA SER A 42 18.67 -11.94 -7.38
C SER A 42 17.23 -11.41 -7.45
N ALA A 43 16.32 -11.97 -6.64
CA ALA A 43 14.89 -11.67 -6.69
C ALA A 43 14.60 -10.18 -6.59
N THR A 44 15.20 -9.46 -5.63
CA THR A 44 14.98 -8.02 -5.46
C THR A 44 15.41 -7.21 -6.70
N LYS A 45 16.61 -7.46 -7.23
CA LYS A 45 17.13 -6.76 -8.41
C LYS A 45 16.28 -7.06 -9.65
N ILE A 46 15.91 -8.32 -9.83
CA ILE A 46 15.08 -8.76 -10.97
C ILE A 46 13.68 -8.17 -10.86
N ALA A 47 13.07 -8.16 -9.66
CA ALA A 47 11.76 -7.58 -9.43
C ALA A 47 11.74 -6.10 -9.79
N CYS A 48 12.70 -5.31 -9.27
CA CYS A 48 12.82 -3.89 -9.58
C CYS A 48 12.94 -3.63 -11.09
N ALA A 49 13.86 -4.32 -11.76
CA ALA A 49 14.07 -4.17 -13.19
C ALA A 49 12.86 -4.62 -14.02
N MET A 50 12.11 -5.63 -13.57
CA MET A 50 10.98 -6.16 -14.32
C MET A 50 9.71 -5.31 -14.14
N LEU A 51 9.46 -4.81 -12.94
CA LEU A 51 8.31 -3.95 -12.63
C LEU A 51 8.41 -2.56 -13.31
N GLN A 52 9.60 -2.17 -13.76
CA GLN A 52 9.80 -0.96 -14.57
C GLN A 52 9.55 -1.17 -16.07
N LYS A 53 9.37 -2.41 -16.54
CA LYS A 53 9.19 -2.66 -17.99
C LYS A 53 7.79 -2.24 -18.44
N PRO A 54 7.66 -1.46 -19.53
CA PRO A 54 6.34 -1.05 -20.04
C PRO A 54 5.39 -2.22 -20.33
N SER A 55 5.91 -3.34 -20.83
CA SER A 55 5.12 -4.54 -21.10
C SER A 55 4.54 -5.17 -19.82
N VAL A 56 5.27 -5.08 -18.71
CA VAL A 56 4.84 -5.60 -17.41
C VAL A 56 3.82 -4.68 -16.78
N LEU A 57 4.03 -3.37 -16.85
CA LEU A 57 3.07 -2.37 -16.38
C LEU A 57 1.71 -2.52 -17.07
N LYS A 58 1.71 -2.69 -18.40
CA LYS A 58 0.48 -2.98 -19.17
C LYS A 58 -0.19 -4.29 -18.76
N TYR A 59 0.59 -5.33 -18.44
CA TYR A 59 0.04 -6.59 -17.97
C TYR A 59 -0.54 -6.49 -16.56
N LEU A 60 0.06 -5.69 -15.68
CA LEU A 60 -0.49 -5.38 -14.36
C LEU A 60 -1.83 -4.65 -14.48
N GLU A 61 -1.90 -3.61 -15.30
CA GLU A 61 -3.15 -2.88 -15.55
C GLU A 61 -4.25 -3.80 -16.08
N TYR A 62 -3.90 -4.73 -16.98
CA TYR A 62 -4.82 -5.75 -17.45
C TYR A 62 -5.31 -6.67 -16.32
N ILE A 63 -4.42 -7.20 -15.48
CA ILE A 63 -4.79 -8.06 -14.34
C ILE A 63 -5.70 -7.31 -13.37
N GLU A 64 -5.37 -6.06 -13.04
CA GLU A 64 -6.18 -5.23 -12.15
C GLU A 64 -7.57 -5.00 -12.72
N LYS A 65 -7.66 -4.68 -14.02
CA LYS A 65 -8.94 -4.49 -14.71
C LYS A 65 -9.75 -5.79 -14.80
N GLU A 66 -9.12 -6.91 -15.17
CA GLU A 66 -9.79 -8.22 -15.23
C GLU A 66 -10.29 -8.64 -13.85
N ASN A 67 -9.49 -8.45 -12.80
CA ASN A 67 -9.89 -8.73 -11.42
C ASN A 67 -11.07 -7.84 -10.98
N ALA A 68 -11.03 -6.56 -11.32
CA ALA A 68 -12.10 -5.62 -11.02
C ALA A 68 -13.40 -5.99 -11.77
N GLU A 69 -13.32 -6.36 -13.04
CA GLU A 69 -14.46 -6.78 -13.86
C GLU A 69 -15.03 -8.12 -13.39
N ARG A 70 -14.18 -9.13 -13.15
CA ARG A 70 -14.59 -10.47 -12.70
C ARG A 70 -15.23 -10.44 -11.32
N ASN A 71 -14.64 -9.69 -10.38
CA ASN A 71 -15.11 -9.68 -9.00
C ASN A 71 -16.17 -8.59 -8.74
N LYS A 72 -16.38 -7.62 -9.65
CA LYS A 72 -17.15 -6.38 -9.43
C LYS A 72 -16.71 -5.58 -8.20
N VAL A 73 -15.51 -5.84 -7.71
CA VAL A 73 -14.93 -5.20 -6.53
C VAL A 73 -13.90 -4.19 -7.03
N THR A 74 -14.32 -2.93 -7.13
CA THR A 74 -13.46 -1.79 -7.42
C THR A 74 -13.07 -1.07 -6.13
N ARG A 75 -12.19 -0.06 -6.21
CA ARG A 75 -11.94 0.83 -5.06
C ARG A 75 -13.23 1.53 -4.61
N ASP A 76 -14.05 1.96 -5.57
CA ASP A 76 -15.34 2.59 -5.30
C ASP A 76 -16.31 1.65 -4.59
N TYR A 77 -16.30 0.36 -4.93
CA TYR A 77 -17.08 -0.65 -4.22
C TYR A 77 -16.75 -0.66 -2.72
N PHE A 78 -15.46 -0.67 -2.36
CA PHE A 78 -15.06 -0.61 -0.95
C PHE A 78 -15.48 0.70 -0.27
N VAL A 79 -15.32 1.84 -0.94
CA VAL A 79 -15.72 3.14 -0.41
C VAL A 79 -17.22 3.17 -0.11
N VAL A 80 -18.05 2.68 -1.04
CA VAL A 80 -19.50 2.60 -0.86
C VAL A 80 -19.86 1.69 0.30
N LYS A 81 -19.27 0.48 0.36
CA LYS A 81 -19.57 -0.49 1.43
C LYS A 81 -19.12 -0.03 2.81
N LEU A 82 -17.97 0.63 2.90
CA LEU A 82 -17.51 1.20 4.18
C LEU A 82 -18.44 2.32 4.65
N LYS A 83 -18.92 3.20 3.75
CA LYS A 83 -19.92 4.22 4.09
C LYS A 83 -21.22 3.61 4.60
N GLU A 84 -21.75 2.60 3.92
CA GLU A 84 -22.95 1.88 4.35
C GLU A 84 -22.83 1.36 5.80
N ILE A 85 -21.69 0.75 6.16
CA ILE A 85 -21.44 0.24 7.52
C ILE A 85 -21.34 1.37 8.55
N ILE A 86 -20.68 2.49 8.19
CA ILE A 86 -20.52 3.64 9.08
C ILE A 86 -21.87 4.30 9.39
N GLU A 87 -22.70 4.43 8.35
CA GLU A 87 -24.01 5.10 8.41
C GLU A 87 -25.12 4.20 8.98
N ASP A 88 -24.97 2.87 8.94
CA ASP A 88 -25.96 1.95 9.50
C ASP A 88 -26.15 2.19 11.01
N LYS A 89 -27.39 2.46 11.40
CA LYS A 89 -27.78 2.70 12.80
C LYS A 89 -27.62 1.44 13.66
N LYS A 90 -27.65 0.25 13.07
CA LYS A 90 -27.53 -1.03 13.78
C LYS A 90 -26.10 -1.45 14.04
N SER A 91 -25.13 -0.91 13.28
CA SER A 91 -23.72 -1.25 13.46
C SER A 91 -23.17 -0.73 14.79
N LYS A 92 -22.31 -1.53 15.42
CA LYS A 92 -21.69 -1.19 16.70
C LYS A 92 -20.65 -0.08 16.50
N ALA A 93 -20.39 0.69 17.56
CA ALA A 93 -19.38 1.76 17.53
C ALA A 93 -18.01 1.26 17.01
N ASN A 94 -17.57 0.06 17.42
CA ASN A 94 -16.30 -0.52 16.97
C ASN A 94 -16.28 -0.86 15.47
N GLU A 95 -17.40 -1.31 14.90
CA GLU A 95 -17.52 -1.60 13.47
C GLU A 95 -17.43 -0.30 12.66
N LYS A 96 -18.06 0.77 13.16
CA LYS A 96 -18.00 2.11 12.55
C LYS A 96 -16.59 2.70 12.61
N ILE A 97 -15.92 2.60 13.75
CA ILE A 97 -14.53 3.06 13.92
C ILE A 97 -13.60 2.29 12.98
N GLY A 98 -13.75 0.97 12.90
CA GLY A 98 -12.99 0.14 11.96
C GLY A 98 -13.24 0.52 10.51
N GLY A 99 -14.51 0.74 10.14
CA GLY A 99 -14.89 1.21 8.81
C GLY A 99 -14.29 2.57 8.45
N LEU A 100 -14.36 3.54 9.37
CA LEU A 100 -13.75 4.87 9.21
C LEU A 100 -12.23 4.80 9.04
N ALA A 101 -11.56 3.97 9.85
CA ALA A 101 -10.11 3.79 9.76
C ALA A 101 -9.70 3.21 8.39
N LEU A 102 -10.40 2.19 7.91
CA LEU A 102 -10.15 1.60 6.59
C LEU A 102 -10.45 2.59 5.46
N LEU A 103 -11.54 3.35 5.57
CA LEU A 103 -11.90 4.36 4.57
C LEU A 103 -10.83 5.46 4.50
N ALA A 104 -10.34 5.93 5.64
CA ALA A 104 -9.26 6.92 5.72
C ALA A 104 -7.96 6.41 5.08
N LYS A 105 -7.64 5.12 5.22
CA LYS A 105 -6.50 4.48 4.53
C LYS A 105 -6.71 4.42 3.02
N VAL A 106 -7.85 3.92 2.56
CA VAL A 106 -8.15 3.73 1.12
C VAL A 106 -8.23 5.06 0.37
N THR A 107 -8.69 6.12 1.04
CA THR A 107 -8.78 7.48 0.48
C THR A 107 -7.49 8.28 0.64
N GLY A 108 -6.46 7.73 1.31
CA GLY A 108 -5.14 8.34 1.44
C GLY A 108 -5.02 9.41 2.53
N HIS A 109 -6.01 9.55 3.42
CA HIS A 109 -5.95 10.45 4.58
C HIS A 109 -5.01 9.92 5.67
N ILE A 110 -4.77 8.61 5.70
CA ILE A 110 -3.82 7.95 6.60
C ILE A 110 -2.85 7.13 5.74
N LYS A 111 -1.55 7.36 5.90
CA LYS A 111 -0.50 6.50 5.35
C LYS A 111 -0.03 5.55 6.44
N GLU A 112 0.13 4.27 6.12
CA GLU A 112 0.78 3.34 7.05
C GLU A 112 2.24 3.75 7.22
N ALA A 113 2.71 3.80 8.47
CA ALA A 113 4.13 3.93 8.73
C ALA A 113 4.83 2.69 8.14
N PRO A 114 5.97 2.83 7.45
CA PRO A 114 6.73 1.68 7.00
C PRO A 114 7.07 0.81 8.22
N ALA A 115 6.97 -0.51 8.06
CA ALA A 115 7.10 -1.52 9.12
C ALA A 115 8.45 -1.51 9.88
N ASP A 116 9.36 -0.60 9.55
CA ASP A 116 10.65 -0.41 10.21
C ASP A 116 10.83 1.02 10.75
N THR A 117 9.93 1.42 11.64
CA THR A 117 10.18 2.61 12.48
C THR A 117 10.02 2.19 13.93
N ARG A 118 11.16 1.99 14.61
CA ARG A 118 11.21 1.95 16.08
C ARG A 118 10.40 3.15 16.60
N ASN A 119 9.37 2.86 17.41
CA ASN A 119 8.44 3.81 17.98
C ASN A 119 9.08 5.17 18.29
N THR A 120 8.81 6.16 17.44
CA THR A 120 8.92 7.58 17.81
C THR A 120 7.62 8.24 17.39
N VAL A 121 6.79 8.55 18.38
CA VAL A 121 5.60 9.39 18.18
C VAL A 121 6.11 10.83 18.20
N ILE A 122 6.30 11.44 17.02
CA ILE A 122 6.48 12.88 16.93
C ILE A 122 5.07 13.50 16.98
N LEU A 123 4.69 14.01 18.15
CA LEU A 123 3.51 14.87 18.27
C LEU A 123 3.88 16.25 17.74
N ASN A 124 3.51 16.55 16.49
CA ASN A 124 3.48 17.93 16.03
C ASN A 124 2.32 18.64 16.72
N GLN A 125 2.60 19.24 17.88
CA GLN A 125 1.70 20.24 18.46
C GLN A 125 1.80 21.51 17.63
N ILE A 126 0.80 21.75 16.79
CA ILE A 126 0.54 23.07 16.23
C ILE A 126 0.08 23.94 17.40
N GLY A 127 0.95 24.84 17.90
CA GLY A 127 0.49 25.91 18.79
C GLY A 127 1.32 26.26 20.03
N LEU A 128 2.63 26.00 20.08
CA LEU A 128 3.51 26.68 21.06
C LEU A 128 4.52 27.55 20.31
N ASN A 129 4.02 28.66 19.76
CA ASN A 129 4.88 29.83 19.56
C ASN A 129 5.04 30.46 20.95
N ASP A 130 6.09 30.09 21.67
CA ASP A 130 6.63 30.96 22.72
C ASP A 130 7.90 31.60 22.16
N ASP A 131 7.67 32.70 21.44
CA ASP A 131 8.58 33.84 21.50
C ASP A 131 8.74 34.18 22.98
N ASN A 132 9.84 33.80 23.61
CA ASN A 132 10.56 34.60 24.61
C ASN A 132 11.85 33.89 25.04
N ASN A 133 12.92 34.42 24.46
CA ASN A 133 14.28 34.33 24.91
C ASN A 133 14.39 34.92 26.31
N ASP A 134 14.50 34.08 27.36
CA ASP A 134 15.16 34.45 28.61
C ASP A 134 15.85 33.21 29.21
N LYS A 135 17.18 33.29 29.28
CA LYS A 135 18.04 32.33 29.94
C LYS A 135 17.95 32.56 31.45
N GLU A 136 17.52 31.56 32.20
CA GLU A 136 17.78 31.52 33.64
C GLU A 136 18.75 30.37 33.92
N VAL A 137 20.01 30.74 34.17
CA VAL A 137 21.07 29.84 34.62
C VAL A 137 20.90 29.67 36.12
N ILE A 138 20.62 28.45 36.58
CA ILE A 138 20.69 28.11 38.00
C ILE A 138 22.00 27.36 38.23
N GLU A 139 23.00 28.07 38.77
CA GLU A 139 24.19 27.47 39.36
C GLU A 139 23.77 26.74 40.66
N ILE A 140 24.20 25.49 40.81
CA ILE A 140 24.08 24.74 42.06
C ILE A 140 25.50 24.42 42.52
N ASP A 141 26.04 25.25 43.41
CA ASP A 141 27.25 24.93 44.16
C ASP A 141 26.92 23.95 45.28
N THR A 142 27.74 22.91 45.43
CA THR A 142 27.85 22.11 46.66
C THR A 142 29.30 21.73 46.89
#